data_AF-A0A2E4W4N1-F1
#
_entry.id   AF-A0A2E4W4N1-F1
#
_cell.length_a   1.000
_cell.length_b   1.000
_cell.length_c   1.000
_cell.angle_alpha   90.00
_cell.angle_beta   90.00
_cell.angle_gamma   90.00
#
_symmetry.space_group_name_H-M   'P 1'
#
loop_
_entity.id
_entity.type
_entity.pdbx_description
1 polymer ?
#
loop_
_entity_poly.entity_id
_entity_poly.type
_entity_poly.pdbx_seq_one_letter_code
_entity_poly.pdbx_strand_id
1 'polypeptide(L)'
;MKRKKPLKRGAPLKRTGSLRPRSKKKSKEYVERRSLVARLLTDRPYCEACPVFALHDEATLFRRKASVDVHELKRRSQGGSILDEDNCMAVCRECHTRIGNEPKLAIELGLAVPGWWTKP
;
A
#
# COMPACT_ATOMS: atom_id res chain seq x y z
N MET A 1 37.28 26.44 -2.51
CA MET A 1 37.06 25.53 -1.36
C MET A 1 38.35 24.78 -1.04
N LYS A 2 38.90 24.88 0.18
CA LYS A 2 40.06 24.07 0.60
C LYS A 2 39.57 22.63 0.87
N ARG A 3 40.12 21.63 0.16
CA ARG A 3 39.83 20.21 0.44
C ARG A 3 40.32 19.85 1.84
N LYS A 4 39.41 19.42 2.72
CA LYS A 4 39.75 18.88 4.04
C LYS A 4 40.40 17.50 3.88
N LYS A 5 41.15 17.06 4.91
CA LYS A 5 41.83 15.76 4.95
C LYS A 5 40.85 14.61 4.61
N PRO A 6 41.31 13.54 3.93
CA PRO A 6 40.47 12.40 3.60
C PRO A 6 39.92 11.73 4.87
N LEU A 7 38.68 11.24 4.78
CA LEU A 7 38.03 10.51 5.87
C LEU A 7 38.85 9.25 6.20
N LYS A 8 39.27 9.12 7.46
CA LYS A 8 39.91 7.89 7.95
C LYS A 8 38.86 6.79 8.09
N ARG A 9 39.11 5.61 7.52
CA ARG A 9 38.25 4.44 7.73
C ARG A 9 38.42 3.94 9.16
N GLY A 10 37.29 3.82 9.88
CA GLY A 10 37.24 3.17 11.19
C GLY A 10 37.31 1.64 11.08
N ALA A 11 37.38 0.97 12.24
CA ALA A 11 37.32 -0.49 12.32
C ALA A 11 36.00 -1.05 11.72
N PRO A 12 36.01 -2.27 11.17
CA PRO A 12 34.81 -2.91 10.64
C PRO A 12 33.74 -3.06 11.73
N LEU A 13 32.49 -2.82 11.36
CA LEU A 13 31.34 -2.98 12.26
C LEU A 13 31.28 -4.44 12.74
N LYS A 14 31.33 -4.64 14.06
CA LYS A 14 31.08 -5.97 14.66
C LYS A 14 29.61 -6.32 14.45
N ARG A 15 29.34 -7.43 13.78
CA ARG A 15 27.98 -7.93 13.58
C ARG A 15 27.39 -8.35 14.93
N THR A 16 26.43 -7.59 15.43
CA THR A 16 25.73 -7.84 16.68
C THR A 16 24.35 -8.42 16.38
N GLY A 17 24.27 -9.75 16.31
CA GLY A 17 23.01 -10.49 16.14
C GLY A 17 22.34 -10.35 14.77
N SER A 18 21.09 -10.82 14.69
CA SER A 18 20.25 -10.68 13.50
C SER A 18 19.60 -9.30 13.44
N LEU A 19 19.49 -8.73 12.24
CA LEU A 19 18.80 -7.47 12.04
C LEU A 19 17.31 -7.65 12.34
N ARG A 20 16.73 -6.74 13.13
CA ARG A 20 15.29 -6.74 13.36
C ARG A 20 14.55 -6.56 12.03
N PRO A 21 13.49 -7.34 11.74
CA PRO A 21 12.76 -7.22 10.48
C PRO A 21 12.03 -5.88 10.34
N ARG A 22 11.73 -5.21 11.46
CA ARG A 22 11.08 -3.89 11.49
C ARG A 22 11.64 -3.01 12.60
N SER A 23 11.60 -1.70 12.38
CA SER A 23 11.91 -0.71 13.42
C SER A 23 10.81 -0.69 14.48
N LYS A 24 11.16 -0.24 15.71
CA LYS A 24 10.17 -0.09 16.80
C LYS A 24 8.99 0.79 16.39
N LYS A 25 9.26 1.89 15.66
CA LYS A 25 8.23 2.79 15.12
C LYS A 25 7.29 2.04 14.18
N LYS A 26 7.83 1.30 13.21
CA LYS A 26 7.00 0.57 12.24
C LYS A 26 6.19 -0.53 12.91
N SER A 27 6.73 -1.21 13.91
CA SER A 27 5.98 -2.22 14.66
C SER A 27 4.74 -1.65 15.34
N LYS A 28 4.80 -0.43 15.91
CA LYS A 28 3.63 0.26 16.50
C LYS A 28 2.55 0.55 15.47
N GLU A 29 2.93 1.16 14.34
CA GLU A 29 2.00 1.45 13.25
C GLU A 29 1.28 0.18 12.73
N TYR A 30 1.96 -0.98 12.71
CA TYR A 30 1.32 -2.24 12.32
C TYR A 30 0.33 -2.81 13.36
N VAL A 31 0.43 -2.41 14.63
CA VAL A 31 -0.59 -2.75 15.63
C VAL A 31 -1.88 -2.02 15.28
N GLU A 32 -1.79 -0.71 15.07
CA GLU A 32 -2.93 0.14 14.69
C GLU A 32 -3.53 -0.29 13.34
N ARG A 33 -2.68 -0.61 12.36
CA ARG A 33 -3.12 -1.10 11.05
C ARG A 33 -3.95 -2.38 11.15
N ARG A 34 -3.64 -3.29 12.07
CA ARG A 34 -4.42 -4.54 12.19
C ARG A 34 -5.86 -4.26 12.60
N SER A 35 -6.05 -3.37 13.57
CA SER A 35 -7.39 -2.95 14.00
C SER A 35 -8.14 -2.24 12.87
N LEU A 36 -7.46 -1.35 12.15
CA LEU A 36 -8.04 -0.68 10.98
C LEU A 36 -8.47 -1.67 9.91
N VAL A 37 -7.60 -2.62 9.53
CA VAL A 37 -7.91 -3.62 8.49
C VAL A 37 -9.07 -4.52 8.90
N ALA A 38 -9.10 -4.99 10.16
CA ALA A 38 -10.20 -5.82 10.65
C ALA A 38 -11.53 -5.07 10.58
N ARG A 39 -11.54 -3.79 11.00
CA ARG A 39 -12.72 -2.92 10.88
C ARG A 39 -13.14 -2.72 9.42
N LEU A 40 -12.21 -2.33 8.54
CA LEU A 40 -12.51 -2.09 7.12
C LEU A 40 -13.08 -3.32 6.40
N LEU A 41 -12.56 -4.51 6.67
CA LEU A 41 -13.07 -5.75 6.06
C LEU A 41 -14.45 -6.14 6.63
N THR A 42 -14.78 -5.70 7.83
CA THR A 42 -16.12 -5.89 8.43
C THR A 42 -17.12 -4.88 7.86
N ASP A 43 -16.73 -3.60 7.82
CA ASP A 43 -17.58 -2.49 7.37
C ASP A 43 -17.81 -2.53 5.85
N ARG A 44 -16.81 -3.01 5.09
CA ARG A 44 -16.81 -3.05 3.62
C ARG A 44 -16.60 -4.49 3.13
N PRO A 45 -17.57 -5.41 3.35
CA PRO A 45 -17.38 -6.86 3.15
C PRO A 45 -17.25 -7.29 1.68
N TYR A 46 -17.51 -6.38 0.73
CA TYR A 46 -17.46 -6.66 -0.70
C TYR A 46 -16.44 -5.78 -1.41
N CYS A 47 -15.70 -6.38 -2.34
CA CYS A 47 -14.67 -5.72 -3.13
C CYS A 47 -15.19 -4.46 -3.81
N GLU A 48 -14.53 -3.34 -3.55
CA GLU A 48 -14.84 -2.03 -4.13
C GLU A 48 -14.34 -1.92 -5.58
N ALA A 49 -13.28 -2.67 -5.94
CA ALA A 49 -12.70 -2.66 -7.28
C ALA A 49 -13.42 -3.56 -8.31
N CYS A 50 -14.20 -4.55 -7.87
CA CYS A 50 -14.97 -5.42 -8.77
C CYS A 50 -15.89 -4.65 -9.74
N PRO A 51 -16.77 -3.73 -9.28
CA PRO A 51 -17.63 -2.97 -10.19
C PRO A 51 -16.85 -2.07 -11.16
N VAL A 52 -15.71 -1.52 -10.71
CA VAL A 52 -14.85 -0.66 -11.53
C VAL A 52 -14.23 -1.45 -12.69
N PHE A 53 -13.65 -2.61 -12.40
CA PHE A 53 -13.11 -3.48 -13.44
C PHE A 53 -14.20 -4.05 -14.35
N ALA A 54 -15.35 -4.44 -13.79
CA ALA A 54 -16.45 -4.96 -14.60
C ALA A 54 -16.98 -3.91 -15.61
N LEU A 55 -17.07 -2.64 -15.19
CA LEU A 55 -17.42 -1.53 -16.07
C LEU A 55 -16.36 -1.33 -17.16
N HIS A 56 -15.08 -1.37 -16.79
CA HIS A 56 -13.98 -1.24 -17.75
C HIS A 56 -13.93 -2.40 -18.76
N ASP A 57 -14.21 -3.62 -18.32
CA ASP A 57 -14.22 -4.83 -19.15
C ASP A 57 -15.54 -5.01 -19.94
N GLU A 58 -16.44 -4.02 -19.89
CA GLU A 58 -17.76 -4.02 -20.54
C GLU A 58 -18.61 -5.26 -20.18
N ALA A 59 -18.44 -5.78 -18.96
CA ALA A 59 -19.15 -6.96 -18.50
C ALA A 59 -20.62 -6.63 -18.21
N THR A 60 -21.53 -7.30 -18.92
CA THR A 60 -22.98 -7.16 -18.71
C THR A 60 -23.43 -7.70 -17.35
N LEU A 61 -22.75 -8.72 -16.84
CA LEU A 61 -22.97 -9.33 -15.53
C LEU A 61 -21.62 -9.62 -14.88
N PHE A 62 -21.47 -9.29 -13.60
CA PHE A 62 -20.27 -9.62 -12.84
C PHE A 62 -20.61 -10.10 -11.42
N ARG A 63 -19.78 -10.99 -10.89
CA ARG A 63 -19.87 -11.42 -9.49
C ARG A 63 -19.00 -10.52 -8.62
N ARG A 64 -19.63 -9.71 -7.77
CA ARG A 64 -18.91 -8.97 -6.73
C ARG A 64 -18.38 -9.94 -5.67
N LYS A 65 -17.06 -10.00 -5.51
CA LYS A 65 -16.38 -10.91 -4.57
C LYS A 65 -16.29 -10.29 -3.17
N ALA A 66 -16.16 -11.14 -2.15
CA ALA A 66 -15.87 -10.68 -0.80
C ALA A 66 -14.50 -10.00 -0.73
N SER A 67 -14.39 -8.96 0.09
CA SER A 67 -13.11 -8.31 0.39
C SER A 67 -12.27 -9.20 1.31
N VAL A 68 -10.99 -9.36 0.99
CA VAL A 68 -10.04 -10.12 1.81
C VAL A 68 -8.73 -9.37 2.05
N ASP A 69 -8.48 -8.32 1.27
CA ASP A 69 -7.31 -7.46 1.37
C ASP A 69 -7.74 -6.00 1.47
N VAL A 70 -6.87 -5.16 2.06
CA VAL A 70 -7.02 -3.70 2.04
C VAL A 70 -5.89 -3.12 1.19
N HIS A 71 -6.28 -2.59 0.03
CA HIS A 71 -5.41 -1.93 -0.93
C HIS A 71 -5.16 -0.47 -0.54
N GLU A 72 -3.96 0.04 -0.82
CA GLU A 72 -3.57 1.42 -0.54
C GLU A 72 -3.53 2.22 -1.87
N LEU A 73 -4.43 3.19 -2.04
CA LEU A 73 -4.55 4.01 -3.26
C LEU A 73 -3.21 4.69 -3.61
N LYS A 74 -2.62 5.35 -2.61
CA LYS A 74 -1.27 5.89 -2.65
C LYS A 74 -0.33 4.92 -1.96
N ARG A 75 0.66 4.45 -2.71
CA ARG A 75 1.69 3.53 -2.18
C ARG A 75 2.52 4.21 -1.10
N ARG A 76 2.95 3.44 -0.10
CA ARG A 76 3.82 3.89 1.00
C ARG A 76 5.13 4.52 0.53
N SER A 77 5.72 3.97 -0.55
CA SER A 77 6.96 4.50 -1.14
C SER A 77 6.79 5.89 -1.76
N GLN A 78 5.55 6.30 -2.02
CA GLN A 78 5.19 7.60 -2.58
C GLN A 78 4.64 8.56 -1.51
N GLY A 79 4.72 8.20 -0.23
CA GLY A 79 4.20 9.01 0.88
C GLY A 79 2.75 8.70 1.29
N GLY A 80 2.17 7.61 0.80
CA GLY A 80 0.87 7.13 1.28
C GLY A 80 0.94 6.61 2.72
N SER A 81 -0.14 6.83 3.49
CA SER A 81 -0.27 6.35 4.86
C SER A 81 -1.03 5.02 4.92
N ILE A 82 -0.55 4.12 5.78
CA ILE A 82 -1.16 2.79 6.01
C ILE A 82 -2.28 2.82 7.05
N LEU A 83 -2.46 3.97 7.68
CA LEU A 83 -3.43 4.24 8.74
C LEU A 83 -4.47 5.28 8.30
N ASP A 84 -4.27 5.90 7.13
CA ASP A 84 -5.27 6.77 6.53
C ASP A 84 -6.33 5.90 5.88
N GLU A 85 -7.54 5.96 6.42
CA GLU A 85 -8.68 5.20 5.93
C GLU A 85 -9.10 5.61 4.53
N ASP A 86 -8.96 6.89 4.18
CA ASP A 86 -9.31 7.40 2.84
C ASP A 86 -8.30 6.93 1.78
N ASN A 87 -7.10 6.55 2.22
CA ASN A 87 -6.10 5.92 1.38
C ASN A 87 -6.32 4.40 1.24
N CYS A 88 -7.30 3.82 1.93
CA CYS A 88 -7.51 2.38 2.05
C CYS A 88 -8.82 1.92 1.41
N MET A 89 -8.74 0.90 0.56
CA MET A 89 -9.88 0.31 -0.15
C MET A 89 -9.95 -1.20 0.11
N ALA A 90 -11.12 -1.72 0.44
CA ALA A 90 -11.36 -3.14 0.64
C ALA A 90 -11.54 -3.85 -0.71
N VAL A 91 -10.69 -4.84 -1.00
CA VAL A 91 -10.65 -5.53 -2.29
C VAL A 91 -10.54 -7.05 -2.13
N CYS A 92 -10.99 -7.78 -3.16
CA CYS A 92 -10.71 -9.20 -3.27
C CYS A 92 -9.28 -9.44 -3.76
N ARG A 93 -8.76 -10.65 -3.55
CA ARG A 93 -7.38 -11.00 -3.94
C ARG A 93 -7.11 -10.79 -5.43
N GLU A 94 -8.07 -11.12 -6.29
CA GLU A 94 -7.90 -11.01 -7.74
C GLU A 94 -7.82 -9.55 -8.21
N CYS A 95 -8.74 -8.70 -7.76
CA CYS A 95 -8.66 -7.27 -8.06
C CYS A 95 -7.39 -6.65 -7.47
N HIS A 96 -6.98 -7.06 -6.27
CA HIS A 96 -5.72 -6.61 -5.67
C HIS A 96 -4.51 -6.96 -6.56
N THR A 97 -4.46 -8.19 -7.09
CA THR A 97 -3.43 -8.62 -8.03
C THR A 97 -3.48 -7.82 -9.33
N ARG A 98 -4.66 -7.61 -9.92
CA ARG A 98 -4.80 -6.83 -11.15
C ARG A 98 -4.33 -5.38 -11.00
N ILE A 99 -4.71 -4.70 -9.91
CA ILE A 99 -4.21 -3.36 -9.59
C ILE A 99 -2.67 -3.33 -9.50
N GLY A 100 -2.08 -4.38 -8.92
CA GLY A 100 -0.62 -4.53 -8.82
C GLY A 100 0.07 -4.72 -10.17
N ASN A 101 -0.52 -5.53 -11.05
CA ASN A 101 0.03 -5.90 -12.35
C ASN A 101 -0.16 -4.83 -13.42
N GLU A 102 -1.25 -4.04 -13.33
CA GLU A 102 -1.63 -3.04 -14.33
C GLU A 102 -1.68 -1.63 -13.71
N PRO A 103 -0.54 -1.06 -13.27
CA PRO A 103 -0.51 0.19 -12.52
C PRO A 103 -1.03 1.39 -13.32
N LYS A 104 -0.83 1.41 -14.64
CA LYS A 104 -1.32 2.48 -15.52
C LYS A 104 -2.85 2.47 -15.56
N LEU A 105 -3.43 1.30 -15.83
CA LEU A 105 -4.87 1.12 -15.83
C LEU A 105 -5.48 1.42 -14.45
N ALA A 106 -4.84 0.96 -13.37
CA ALA A 106 -5.30 1.26 -12.02
C ALA A 106 -5.39 2.76 -11.74
N ILE A 107 -4.44 3.55 -12.25
CA ILE A 107 -4.49 5.02 -12.14
C ILE A 107 -5.63 5.58 -12.99
N GLU A 108 -5.78 5.13 -14.23
CA GLU A 108 -6.86 5.56 -15.13
C GLU A 108 -8.25 5.28 -14.56
N LEU A 109 -8.41 4.14 -13.88
CA LEU A 109 -9.64 3.72 -13.23
C LEU A 109 -9.84 4.28 -11.81
N GLY A 110 -8.92 5.10 -11.30
CA GLY A 110 -8.99 5.67 -9.95
C GLY A 110 -8.78 4.65 -8.81
N LEU A 111 -8.29 3.46 -9.11
CA LEU A 111 -7.94 2.40 -8.14
C LEU A 111 -6.54 2.59 -7.54
N ALA A 112 -5.75 3.51 -8.09
CA ALA A 112 -4.48 3.96 -7.56
C ALA A 112 -4.27 5.44 -7.88
N VAL A 113 -3.41 6.11 -7.13
CA VAL A 113 -3.01 7.50 -7.42
C VAL A 113 -1.52 7.59 -7.75
N PRO A 114 -1.11 8.50 -8.65
CA PRO A 114 0.30 8.70 -8.94
C PRO A 114 1.01 9.37 -7.76
N GLY A 115 2.33 9.19 -7.65
CA GLY A 115 3.07 9.62 -6.46
C GLY A 115 3.05 11.13 -6.19
N TRP A 116 2.95 11.93 -7.25
CA TRP A 116 2.86 13.39 -7.20
C TRP A 116 1.46 13.92 -6.87
N TRP A 117 0.44 13.05 -6.84
CA TRP A 117 -0.91 13.45 -6.45
C TRP A 117 -0.97 13.78 -4.96
N THR A 118 -1.63 14.89 -4.63
CA THR A 118 -1.92 15.31 -3.26
C THR A 118 -3.43 15.41 -3.11
N LYS A 119 -3.92 14.95 -1.95
CA LYS A 119 -5.35 15.04 -1.62
C LYS A 119 -5.72 16.53 -1.53
N PRO A 120 -6.82 16.97 -2.16
CA PRO A 120 -7.30 18.34 -2.03
C PRO A 120 -7.74 18.67 -0.59
#